data_AF-A0A329RGS6-F1
#
_entry.id   AF-A0A329RGS6-F1
#
_cell.length_a   1.000
_cell.length_b   1.000
_cell.length_c   1.000
_cell.angle_alpha   90.00
_cell.angle_beta   90.00
_cell.angle_gamma   90.00
#
_symmetry.space_group_name_H-M   'P 1'
#
loop_
_entity.id
_entity.type
_entity.pdbx_description
1 polymer ?
#
loop_
_entity_poly.entity_id
_entity_poly.type
_entity_poly.pdbx_seq_one_letter_code
_entity_poly.pdbx_strand_id
1 'polypeptide(L)'
;MQTVLHFLDVVNSGKTDPFMVGSYSKLVNANSNRLYNYPGSLTTPGCDEIVDWWVVQTPISVSSNDFKRLQTQLKELNVTDNGKNARPILPLDGRKIIGLK
;
A
#
# COMPACT_ATOMS: atom_id res chain seq x y z
N MET A 1 -23.08 -0.66 -1.39
CA MET A 1 -21.79 -0.78 -2.12
C MET A 1 -20.81 -1.43 -1.15
N GLN A 2 -20.17 -2.55 -1.50
CA GLN A 2 -19.22 -3.24 -0.62
C GLN A 2 -17.85 -2.55 -0.69
N THR A 3 -17.13 -2.47 0.43
CA THR A 3 -15.78 -1.86 0.49
C THR A 3 -14.71 -2.89 0.12
N VAL A 4 -13.50 -2.45 -0.23
CA VAL A 4 -12.35 -3.37 -0.42
C VAL A 4 -12.14 -4.27 0.80
N LEU A 5 -12.38 -3.75 2.01
CA LEU A 5 -12.24 -4.50 3.26
C LEU A 5 -13.27 -5.62 3.43
N HIS A 6 -14.44 -5.54 2.78
CA HIS A 6 -15.39 -6.66 2.72
C HIS A 6 -14.78 -7.88 2.01
N PHE A 7 -13.93 -7.64 1.00
CA PHE A 7 -13.38 -8.72 0.19
C PHE A 7 -12.32 -9.55 0.90
N LEU A 8 -11.77 -9.04 2.00
CA LEU A 8 -10.82 -9.77 2.83
C LEU A 8 -11.34 -11.17 3.22
N ASP A 9 -12.64 -11.35 3.45
CA ASP A 9 -13.18 -12.64 3.90
C ASP A 9 -13.56 -13.60 2.76
N VAL A 10 -13.54 -13.13 1.50
CA VAL A 10 -14.05 -13.90 0.36
C VAL A 10 -12.98 -14.28 -0.66
N VAL A 11 -11.84 -13.58 -0.71
CA VAL A 11 -10.73 -13.89 -1.62
C VAL A 11 -9.57 -14.57 -0.91
N ASN A 12 -8.87 -15.46 -1.61
CA ASN A 12 -7.62 -16.08 -1.16
C ASN A 12 -6.77 -16.48 -2.38
N SER A 13 -5.62 -17.12 -2.17
CA SER A 13 -4.68 -17.49 -3.24
C SER A 13 -5.29 -18.36 -4.34
N GLY A 14 -6.36 -19.12 -4.06
CA GLY A 14 -7.06 -19.97 -5.02
C GLY A 14 -8.45 -19.46 -5.43
N LYS A 15 -8.90 -18.33 -4.89
CA LYS A 15 -10.27 -17.84 -5.10
C LYS A 15 -10.28 -16.34 -5.38
N THR A 16 -10.77 -15.99 -6.56
CA THR A 16 -11.01 -14.62 -7.01
C THR A 16 -12.50 -14.27 -6.90
N ASP A 17 -12.81 -13.01 -6.64
CA ASP A 17 -14.19 -12.49 -6.62
C ASP A 17 -14.26 -11.18 -7.43
N PRO A 18 -15.22 -11.01 -8.36
CA PRO A 18 -15.33 -9.81 -9.16
C PRO A 18 -15.72 -8.60 -8.30
N PHE A 19 -14.82 -7.64 -8.18
CA PHE A 19 -15.04 -6.40 -7.44
C PHE A 19 -15.03 -5.17 -8.35
N MET A 20 -16.11 -4.39 -8.31
CA MET A 20 -16.16 -3.07 -8.96
C MET A 20 -15.66 -2.00 -7.99
N VAL A 21 -14.42 -1.57 -8.21
CA VAL A 21 -13.78 -0.52 -7.42
C VAL A 21 -14.37 0.84 -7.84
N GLY A 22 -14.89 1.60 -6.87
CA GLY A 22 -15.21 3.03 -7.09
C GLY A 22 -13.95 3.88 -7.19
N SER A 23 -14.07 5.18 -7.49
CA SER A 23 -12.89 6.05 -7.55
C SER A 23 -12.11 6.06 -6.22
N TYR A 24 -10.84 5.67 -6.27
CA TYR A 24 -9.92 5.70 -5.12
C TYR A 24 -9.47 7.12 -4.76
N SER A 25 -9.74 8.13 -5.61
CA SER A 25 -9.32 9.51 -5.38
C SER A 25 -9.85 10.11 -4.08
N LYS A 26 -10.96 9.60 -3.54
CA LYS A 26 -11.48 10.00 -2.22
C LYS A 26 -10.66 9.46 -1.06
N LEU A 27 -9.96 8.34 -1.25
CA LEU A 27 -9.04 7.79 -0.25
C LEU A 27 -7.72 8.56 -0.27
N VAL A 28 -7.20 8.85 -1.47
CA VAL A 28 -5.94 9.57 -1.66
C VAL A 28 -6.26 11.06 -1.83
N ASN A 29 -6.52 11.76 -0.72
CA ASN A 29 -6.74 13.21 -0.76
C ASN A 29 -5.39 13.94 -0.96
N ALA A 30 -4.85 13.91 -2.17
CA ALA A 30 -3.57 14.56 -2.48
C ALA A 30 -3.61 16.09 -2.36
N ASN A 31 -4.79 16.70 -2.53
CA ASN A 31 -4.95 18.16 -2.58
C ASN A 31 -5.00 18.83 -1.20
N SER A 32 -5.30 18.09 -0.13
CA SER A 32 -5.33 18.65 1.23
C SER A 32 -4.02 18.48 2.00
N ASN A 33 -3.02 17.84 1.39
CA ASN A 33 -1.91 17.23 2.11
C ASN A 33 -0.58 17.52 1.42
N ARG A 34 0.49 17.56 2.22
CA ARG A 34 1.86 17.61 1.71
C ARG A 34 2.19 16.31 0.98
N LEU A 35 2.92 16.42 -0.12
CA LEU A 35 3.44 15.30 -0.90
C LEU A 35 4.97 15.23 -0.79
N TYR A 36 5.52 14.03 -0.84
CA TYR A 36 6.95 13.80 -0.99
C TYR A 36 7.22 13.05 -2.28
N ASN A 37 8.15 13.57 -3.07
CA ASN A 37 8.55 12.99 -4.34
C ASN A 37 10.04 12.60 -4.33
N TYR A 38 10.36 11.43 -4.88
CA TYR A 38 11.73 10.98 -5.13
C TYR A 38 11.78 9.85 -6.17
N PRO A 39 12.84 9.77 -7.00
CA PRO A 39 13.07 8.62 -7.86
C PRO A 39 13.52 7.42 -7.03
N GLY A 40 12.97 6.25 -7.34
CA GLY A 40 13.28 5.01 -6.66
C GLY A 40 12.99 3.79 -7.53
N SER A 41 12.72 2.68 -6.85
CA SER A 41 12.52 1.39 -7.50
C SER A 41 11.22 0.72 -7.09
N LEU A 42 10.90 -0.36 -7.81
CA LEU A 42 9.96 -1.35 -7.33
C LEU A 42 10.41 -1.92 -5.98
N THR A 43 9.46 -2.14 -5.06
CA THR A 43 9.71 -2.71 -3.73
C THR A 43 9.62 -4.23 -3.69
N THR A 44 9.42 -4.87 -4.84
CA THR A 44 9.35 -6.32 -5.05
C THR A 44 10.45 -6.78 -6.00
N PRO A 45 10.72 -8.10 -6.11
CA PRO A 45 11.77 -8.64 -6.98
C PRO A 45 11.72 -8.10 -8.41
N GLY A 46 12.89 -7.97 -9.03
CA GLY A 46 13.13 -7.10 -10.19
C GLY A 46 13.75 -5.78 -9.76
N CYS A 47 13.20 -5.15 -8.71
CA CYS A 47 13.78 -3.97 -8.05
C CYS A 47 14.16 -2.83 -9.02
N ASP A 48 13.51 -2.74 -10.18
CA ASP A 48 13.90 -1.82 -11.25
C ASP A 48 13.77 -0.36 -10.81
N GLU A 49 14.81 0.46 -11.08
CA GLU A 49 14.88 1.88 -10.73
C GLU A 49 14.15 2.77 -11.75
N ILE A 50 12.87 2.46 -11.96
CA ILE A 50 12.01 3.10 -12.95
C ILE A 50 10.83 3.86 -12.33
N VAL A 51 10.77 3.93 -11.01
CA VAL A 51 9.61 4.45 -10.28
C VAL A 51 9.86 5.87 -9.83
N ASP A 52 8.91 6.77 -10.12
CA ASP A 52 8.82 8.08 -9.48
C ASP A 52 7.83 8.00 -8.31
N TRP A 53 8.32 8.00 -7.07
CA TRP A 53 7.49 7.80 -5.90
C TRP A 53 6.79 9.09 -5.50
N TRP A 54 5.50 9.01 -5.20
CA TRP A 54 4.69 10.10 -4.65
C TRP A 54 4.01 9.64 -3.36
N VAL A 55 4.48 10.15 -2.23
CA VAL A 55 4.01 9.75 -0.90
C VAL A 55 3.20 10.90 -0.28
N VAL A 56 1.90 10.68 -0.06
CA VAL A 56 1.03 11.62 0.67
C VAL A 56 1.39 11.57 2.15
N GLN A 57 1.63 12.74 2.76
CA GLN A 57 2.03 12.85 4.17
C GLN A 57 0.94 12.37 5.13
N THR A 58 -0.32 12.75 4.86
CA THR A 58 -1.43 12.45 5.76
C THR A 58 -1.93 11.04 5.50
N PRO A 59 -1.87 10.12 6.48
CA PRO A 59 -2.37 8.77 6.32
C PRO A 59 -3.90 8.74 6.28
N ILE A 60 -4.45 7.68 5.69
CA ILE A 60 -5.87 7.33 5.85
C ILE A 60 -6.05 6.52 7.13
N SER A 61 -7.18 6.72 7.81
CA SER A 61 -7.55 5.94 8.99
C SER A 61 -8.26 4.65 8.59
N VAL A 62 -7.96 3.57 9.31
CA VAL A 62 -8.65 2.29 9.21
C VAL A 62 -9.05 1.84 10.62
N SER A 63 -10.13 1.06 10.76
CA SER A 63 -10.51 0.52 12.06
C SER A 63 -9.47 -0.49 12.56
N SER A 64 -9.26 -0.56 13.88
CA SER A 64 -8.34 -1.52 14.47
C SER A 64 -8.73 -2.98 14.16
N ASN A 65 -10.05 -3.26 14.06
CA ASN A 65 -10.56 -4.59 13.72
C ASN A 65 -10.20 -4.97 12.28
N ASP A 66 -10.39 -4.06 11.33
CA ASP A 66 -10.03 -4.29 9.93
C ASP A 66 -8.53 -4.46 9.75
N PHE A 67 -7.72 -3.65 10.45
CA PHE A 67 -6.27 -3.78 10.40
C PHE A 67 -5.79 -5.13 10.96
N LYS A 68 -6.34 -5.56 12.10
CA LYS A 68 -6.03 -6.87 12.69
C LYS A 68 -6.45 -8.02 11.79
N ARG A 69 -7.59 -7.90 11.11
CA ARG A 69 -8.06 -8.88 10.13
C ARG A 69 -7.07 -8.99 8.96
N LEU A 70 -6.67 -7.87 8.37
CA LEU A 70 -5.66 -7.84 7.30
C LEU A 70 -4.35 -8.51 7.74
N GLN A 71 -3.83 -8.17 8.92
CA GLN A 71 -2.59 -8.77 9.44
C GLN A 71 -2.72 -10.28 9.66
N THR A 72 -3.89 -10.75 10.14
CA THR A 72 -4.13 -12.18 10.34
C THR A 72 -4.09 -12.94 9.01
N GLN A 73 -4.77 -12.42 7.99
CA GLN A 73 -4.82 -13.07 6.67
C GLN A 73 -3.48 -13.05 5.94
N LEU A 74 -2.70 -11.97 6.07
CA LEU A 74 -1.35 -11.94 5.51
C LEU A 74 -0.48 -13.07 6.06
N LYS A 75 -0.66 -13.49 7.33
CA LYS A 75 0.09 -14.61 7.92
C LYS A 75 -0.21 -15.96 7.27
N GLU A 76 -1.35 -16.10 6.61
CA GLU A 76 -1.72 -17.33 5.89
C GLU A 76 -0.98 -17.45 4.55
N LEU A 77 -0.40 -16.34 4.06
CA LEU A 77 0.29 -16.29 2.77
C LEU A 77 1.78 -16.60 2.95
N ASN A 78 2.22 -17.67 2.27
CA ASN A 78 3.64 -18.11 2.24
C ASN A 78 4.62 -17.05 1.73
N VAL A 79 4.14 -16.04 0.99
CA VAL A 79 4.97 -14.95 0.46
C VAL A 79 5.29 -13.87 1.50
N THR A 80 4.77 -13.99 2.72
CA THR A 80 4.98 -13.00 3.80
C THR A 80 5.87 -13.55 4.90
N ASP A 81 6.58 -12.65 5.59
CA ASP A 81 7.29 -12.95 6.83
C ASP A 81 6.33 -12.81 8.02
N ASN A 82 5.59 -13.88 8.34
CA ASN A 82 4.61 -13.90 9.43
C ASN A 82 3.65 -12.71 9.39
N GLY A 83 3.07 -12.45 8.21
CA GLY A 83 2.14 -11.35 7.97
C GLY A 83 2.81 -10.01 7.66
N LYS A 84 4.14 -9.95 7.62
CA LYS A 84 4.89 -8.79 7.12
C LYS A 84 5.19 -9.00 5.63
N ASN A 85 4.74 -8.07 4.81
CA ASN A 85 4.95 -8.08 3.37
C ASN A 85 5.60 -6.79 2.84
N ALA A 86 6.08 -5.93 3.74
CA ALA A 86 6.77 -4.69 3.38
C ALA A 86 8.29 -4.91 3.36
N ARG A 87 8.93 -4.46 2.28
CA ARG A 87 10.39 -4.37 2.18
C ARG A 87 10.91 -3.37 3.23
N PRO A 88 12.03 -3.65 3.92
CA PRO A 88 12.70 -2.68 4.78
C PRO A 88 13.09 -1.40 4.04
N ILE A 89 13.33 -0.32 4.79
CA ILE A 89 13.88 0.92 4.22
C ILE A 89 15.27 0.66 3.63
N LEU A 90 15.62 1.45 2.61
CA LEU A 90 16.94 1.42 1.99
C LEU A 90 17.66 2.75 2.19
N PRO A 91 19.00 2.77 2.06
CA PRO A 91 19.78 3.99 2.05
C PRO A 91 19.30 4.98 0.98
N LEU A 92 19.40 6.28 1.28
CA LEU A 92 18.97 7.33 0.36
C LEU A 92 20.00 7.58 -0.76
N ASP A 93 21.28 7.24 -0.52
CA ASP A 93 22.37 7.30 -1.50
C ASP A 93 22.45 8.62 -2.28
N GLY A 94 22.33 9.74 -1.55
CA GLY A 94 22.42 11.08 -2.12
C GLY A 94 21.17 11.56 -2.86
N ARG A 95 20.12 10.74 -2.99
CA ARG A 95 18.84 11.17 -3.56
C ARG A 95 18.23 12.29 -2.73
N LYS A 96 17.66 13.28 -3.40
CA LYS A 96 16.97 14.39 -2.74
C LYS A 96 15.47 14.13 -2.73
N ILE A 97 14.86 14.23 -1.56
CA ILE A 97 13.40 14.17 -1.40
C ILE A 97 12.83 15.58 -1.58
N ILE A 98 11.89 15.72 -2.51
CA ILE A 98 11.18 16.98 -2.75
C ILE A 98 9.88 16.97 -1.96
N GLY A 99 9.69 17.96 -1.09
CA GLY A 99 8.42 18.18 -0.39
C GLY A 99 7.58 19.22 -1.13
N LEU A 100 6.36 18.86 -1.51
CA LEU A 100 5.41 19.71 -2.21
C LEU A 100 4.22 20.00 -1.29
N LYS A 101 3.69 21.21 -1.37
CA LYS A 101 2.47 21.64 -0.66
C LYS A 101 1.26 21.50 -1.56
#